data_AF-A0A3L8SLG2-F1
#
_entry.id   AF-A0A3L8SLG2-F1
#
_cell.length_a   1.000
_cell.length_b   1.000
_cell.length_c   1.000
_cell.angle_alpha   90.00
_cell.angle_beta   90.00
_cell.angle_gamma   90.00
#
_symmetry.space_group_name_H-M   'P 1'
#
loop_
_entity.id
_entity.type
_entity.pdbx_description
1 polymer ?
#
loop_
_entity_poly.entity_id
_entity_poly.type
_entity_poly.pdbx_seq_one_letter_code
_entity_poly.pdbx_strand_id
1 'polypeptide(L)'
;MSTTRADRGSADLGAQFVTCEPELAGPRLSFYEELVTHGILKPLTAPVEGMVVRDGSRNYVAPQGISSVVKYYLQQSGADVSYEQHVTHISLRDGRWEVSRKAGPPEQFDVVILTMPVPQILQLQGDIVNSKFGPQDRRCRI
;
A
#
# COMPACT_ATOMS: atom_id res chain seq x y z
N MET A 1 -4.53 -1.43 -4.05
CA MET A 1 -4.57 -1.58 -5.51
C MET A 1 -5.58 -2.67 -5.85
N SER A 2 -6.48 -2.45 -6.82
CA SER A 2 -7.61 -3.36 -7.09
C SER A 2 -7.57 -3.90 -8.51
N THR A 3 -7.57 -5.23 -8.63
CA THR A 3 -7.76 -5.97 -9.87
C THR A 3 -8.96 -6.89 -9.68
N THR A 4 -9.96 -6.79 -10.55
CA THR A 4 -11.10 -7.69 -10.57
C THR A 4 -10.86 -8.79 -11.60
N ARG A 5 -11.18 -10.04 -11.26
CA ARG A 5 -11.12 -11.19 -12.17
C ARG A 5 -12.54 -11.62 -12.53
N ALA A 6 -12.76 -11.91 -13.80
CA ALA A 6 -13.98 -12.49 -14.36
C ALA A 6 -13.60 -13.64 -15.30
N ASP A 7 -14.59 -14.43 -15.72
CA ASP A 7 -14.38 -15.62 -16.58
C ASP A 7 -13.63 -15.32 -17.89
N ARG A 8 -13.71 -14.08 -18.37
CA ARG A 8 -13.11 -13.63 -19.63
C ARG A 8 -11.82 -12.82 -19.46
N GLY A 9 -11.30 -12.66 -18.23
CA GLY A 9 -10.05 -11.96 -17.97
C GLY A 9 -10.06 -11.13 -16.69
N SER A 10 -9.04 -10.29 -16.54
CA SER A 10 -8.91 -9.38 -15.39
C SER A 10 -8.91 -7.93 -15.84
N ALA A 11 -9.46 -7.05 -14.99
CA ALA A 11 -9.44 -5.61 -15.17
C ALA A 11 -8.88 -4.93 -13.92
N ASP A 12 -7.93 -4.01 -14.11
CA ASP A 12 -7.48 -3.13 -13.03
C ASP A 12 -8.50 -2.00 -12.89
N LEU A 13 -9.14 -1.89 -11.71
CA LEU A 13 -10.17 -0.87 -11.45
C LEU A 13 -9.59 0.38 -10.76
N GLY A 14 -8.34 0.30 -10.30
CA GLY A 14 -7.61 1.39 -9.66
C GLY A 14 -6.50 1.91 -10.57
N ALA A 15 -5.26 1.82 -10.10
CA ALA A 15 -4.08 2.20 -10.88
C ALA A 15 -3.97 1.38 -12.17
N GLN A 16 -3.85 2.06 -13.30
CA GLN A 16 -3.81 1.44 -14.64
C GLN A 16 -2.38 1.14 -15.11
N PHE A 17 -1.45 2.03 -14.79
CA PHE A 17 -0.02 1.89 -15.05
C PHE A 17 0.76 2.67 -13.99
N VAL A 18 2.06 2.44 -13.91
CA VAL A 18 2.97 3.19 -13.02
C VAL A 18 4.04 3.90 -13.85
N THR A 19 4.27 5.17 -13.52
CA THR A 19 5.31 5.97 -14.15
C THR A 19 6.53 6.04 -13.22
N CYS A 20 7.72 5.82 -13.79
CA CYS A 20 8.98 6.09 -13.14
C CYS A 20 9.60 7.32 -13.81
N GLU A 21 9.88 8.35 -13.03
CA GLU A 21 10.69 9.49 -13.44
C GLU A 21 12.09 9.30 -12.84
N PRO A 22 13.10 8.84 -13.61
CA PRO A 22 14.39 8.42 -13.05
C PRO A 22 15.09 9.50 -12.22
N GLU A 23 14.96 10.77 -12.65
CA GLU A 23 15.52 11.93 -11.94
C GLU A 23 14.92 12.13 -10.54
N LEU A 24 13.67 11.70 -10.33
CA LEU A 24 12.97 11.76 -9.04
C LEU A 24 12.97 10.43 -8.29
N ALA A 25 13.26 9.32 -8.99
CA ALA A 25 13.19 7.99 -8.42
C ALA A 25 14.32 7.76 -7.41
N GLY A 26 15.53 8.23 -7.70
CA GLY A 26 16.69 8.06 -6.82
C GLY A 26 16.83 6.59 -6.36
N PRO A 27 16.91 6.30 -5.05
CA PRO A 27 16.99 4.93 -4.52
C PRO A 27 15.83 4.03 -4.94
N ARG A 28 14.66 4.60 -5.27
CA ARG A 28 13.47 3.84 -5.64
C ARG A 28 13.59 3.15 -6.99
N LEU A 29 14.57 3.54 -7.81
CA LEU A 29 14.82 2.91 -9.11
C LEU A 29 15.06 1.40 -8.97
N SER A 30 15.76 1.00 -7.91
CA SER A 30 16.03 -0.41 -7.58
C SER A 30 14.75 -1.25 -7.46
N PHE A 31 13.66 -0.70 -6.92
CA PHE A 31 12.37 -1.41 -6.85
C PHE A 31 11.75 -1.63 -8.22
N TYR A 32 11.91 -0.69 -9.16
CA TYR A 32 11.43 -0.90 -10.53
C TYR A 32 12.25 -1.96 -11.24
N GLU A 33 13.57 -1.93 -11.09
CA GLU A 33 14.48 -2.94 -11.64
C GLU A 33 14.18 -4.34 -11.09
N GLU A 34 13.95 -4.46 -9.78
CA GLU A 34 13.54 -5.69 -9.12
C GLU A 34 12.22 -6.22 -9.71
N LEU A 35 11.18 -5.40 -9.76
CA LEU A 35 9.86 -5.80 -10.24
C LEU A 35 9.88 -6.17 -11.74
N VAL A 36 10.71 -5.50 -12.55
CA VAL A 36 10.91 -5.85 -13.96
C VAL A 36 11.67 -7.16 -14.10
N THR A 37 12.73 -7.36 -13.32
CA THR A 37 13.53 -8.59 -13.33
C THR A 37 12.69 -9.82 -12.99
N HIS A 38 11.78 -9.69 -12.03
CA HIS A 38 10.85 -10.75 -11.65
C HIS A 38 9.60 -10.84 -12.55
N GLY A 39 9.51 -10.02 -13.60
CA GLY A 39 8.41 -10.02 -14.56
C GLY A 39 7.07 -9.53 -14.00
N ILE A 40 7.08 -8.92 -12.81
CA ILE A 40 5.90 -8.33 -12.16
C ILE A 40 5.48 -7.05 -12.88
N LEU A 41 6.44 -6.27 -13.36
CA LEU A 41 6.23 -5.11 -14.23
C LEU A 41 6.84 -5.33 -15.60
N LYS A 42 6.23 -4.72 -16.63
CA LYS A 42 6.76 -4.65 -18.00
C LYS A 42 6.57 -3.25 -18.57
N PRO A 43 7.46 -2.78 -19.47
CA PRO A 43 7.27 -1.50 -20.14
C PRO A 43 5.91 -1.43 -20.84
N LEU A 44 5.23 -0.29 -20.70
CA LEU A 44 4.00 0.01 -21.43
C LEU A 44 4.35 0.33 -22.89
N THR A 45 3.93 -0.52 -23.82
CA THR A 45 4.16 -0.34 -25.26
C THR A 45 2.91 0.09 -26.02
N ALA A 46 1.72 -0.03 -25.40
CA ALA A 46 0.47 0.38 -26.00
C ALA A 46 0.30 1.91 -25.96
N PRO A 47 -0.29 2.52 -27.00
CA PRO A 47 -0.56 3.95 -26.99
C PRO A 47 -1.63 4.29 -25.95
N VAL A 48 -1.44 5.42 -25.26
CA VAL A 48 -2.43 6.01 -24.36
C VAL A 48 -2.71 7.42 -24.87
N GLU A 49 -3.91 7.62 -25.41
CA GLU A 49 -4.32 8.93 -25.94
C GLU A 49 -4.31 10.00 -24.84
N GLY A 50 -3.80 11.18 -25.18
CA GLY A 50 -3.71 12.32 -24.24
C GLY A 50 -2.64 12.17 -23.15
N MET A 51 -1.82 11.12 -23.17
CA MET A 51 -0.72 10.95 -22.21
C MET A 51 0.40 11.97 -22.47
N VAL A 52 0.69 12.79 -21.47
CA VAL A 52 1.86 13.68 -21.50
C VAL A 52 3.10 12.86 -21.17
N VAL A 53 3.95 12.63 -22.17
CA VAL A 53 5.24 11.96 -21.99
C VAL A 53 6.27 13.00 -21.56
N ARG A 54 6.92 12.75 -20.43
CA ARG A 54 8.08 13.52 -19.97
C ARG A 54 9.35 12.83 -20.43
N ASP A 55 10.33 13.60 -20.88
CA ASP A 55 11.63 13.07 -21.30
C ASP A 55 12.28 12.27 -20.17
N GLY A 56 12.80 11.08 -20.51
CA GLY A 56 13.42 10.17 -19.56
C GLY A 56 12.46 9.34 -18.70
N SER A 57 11.17 9.72 -18.61
CA SER A 57 10.18 8.95 -17.86
C SER A 57 9.81 7.64 -18.56
N ARG A 58 9.57 6.59 -17.77
CA ARG A 58 9.18 5.26 -18.26
C ARG A 58 7.88 4.81 -17.63
N ASN A 59 6.94 4.38 -18.45
CA ASN A 59 5.66 3.83 -18.00
C ASN A 59 5.71 2.31 -17.99
N TYR A 60 5.11 1.69 -16.98
CA TYR A 60 5.05 0.24 -16.82
C TYR A 60 3.64 -0.23 -16.51
N VAL A 61 3.33 -1.44 -16.94
CA VAL A 61 2.10 -2.17 -16.62
C VAL A 61 2.44 -3.48 -15.91
N ALA A 62 1.50 -4.00 -15.14
CA ALA A 62 1.62 -5.31 -14.53
C ALA A 62 0.83 -6.33 -15.38
N PRO A 63 1.49 -7.25 -16.12
CA PRO A 63 0.81 -8.15 -17.05
C PRO A 63 -0.16 -9.12 -16.37
N GLN A 64 0.00 -9.36 -15.06
CA GLN A 64 -0.90 -10.20 -14.25
C GLN A 64 -1.91 -9.37 -13.43
N GLY A 65 -2.11 -8.11 -13.81
CA GLY A 65 -2.88 -7.10 -13.09
C GLY A 65 -2.09 -6.41 -11.99
N ILE A 66 -2.40 -5.14 -11.72
CA ILE A 66 -1.63 -4.29 -10.81
C ILE A 66 -1.58 -4.81 -9.36
N SER A 67 -2.57 -5.61 -8.95
CA SER A 67 -2.55 -6.29 -7.64
C SER A 67 -1.38 -7.27 -7.47
N SER A 68 -0.75 -7.73 -8.55
CA SER A 68 0.42 -8.63 -8.51
C SER A 68 1.62 -8.00 -7.81
N VAL A 69 1.81 -6.68 -7.91
CA VAL A 69 2.88 -5.96 -7.19
C VAL A 69 2.73 -6.11 -5.68
N VAL A 70 1.52 -5.93 -5.16
CA VAL A 70 1.25 -6.08 -3.72
C VAL A 70 1.43 -7.52 -3.29
N LYS A 71 0.91 -8.47 -4.08
CA LYS A 71 1.03 -9.91 -3.80
C LYS A 71 2.48 -10.36 -3.75
N TYR A 72 3.32 -9.87 -4.66
CA TYR A 72 4.74 -10.17 -4.67
C TYR A 72 5.39 -9.75 -3.35
N TYR A 73 5.22 -8.50 -2.90
CA TYR A 73 5.84 -8.05 -1.65
C TYR A 73 5.26 -8.71 -0.39
N LEU A 74 3.95 -9.02 -0.35
CA LEU A 74 3.35 -9.78 0.75
C LEU A 74 3.91 -11.21 0.84
N GLN A 75 4.20 -11.84 -0.30
CA GLN A 75 4.84 -13.15 -0.33
C GLN A 75 6.30 -13.07 0.11
N GLN A 76 7.05 -12.08 -0.35
CA GLN A 76 8.46 -11.87 0.04
C GLN A 76 8.62 -11.56 1.53
N SER A 77 7.65 -10.88 2.15
CA SER A 77 7.72 -10.57 3.58
C SER A 77 7.47 -11.77 4.49
N GLY A 78 6.86 -12.84 3.98
CA GLY A 78 6.44 -14.00 4.79
C GLY A 78 5.40 -13.66 5.86
N ALA A 79 4.69 -12.54 5.71
CA ALA A 79 3.71 -12.08 6.69
C ALA A 79 2.41 -12.92 6.63
N ASP A 80 1.81 -13.16 7.79
CA ASP A 80 0.47 -13.73 7.88
C ASP A 80 -0.58 -12.68 7.53
N VAL A 81 -1.29 -12.89 6.41
CA VAL A 81 -2.27 -11.94 5.87
C VAL A 81 -3.69 -12.41 6.17
N SER A 82 -4.40 -11.63 6.98
CA SER A 82 -5.81 -11.87 7.31
C SER A 82 -6.72 -10.89 6.58
N TYR A 83 -7.62 -11.42 5.74
CA TYR A 83 -8.62 -10.64 5.02
C TYR A 83 -9.91 -10.48 5.82
N GLU A 84 -10.77 -9.56 5.37
CA GLU A 84 -12.07 -9.25 5.99
C GLU A 84 -11.97 -8.79 7.46
N GLN A 85 -10.77 -8.36 7.88
CA GLN A 85 -10.50 -7.81 9.20
C GLN A 85 -10.72 -6.29 9.19
N HIS A 86 -11.90 -5.83 9.59
CA HIS A 86 -12.19 -4.41 9.72
C HIS A 86 -11.83 -3.93 11.14
N VAL A 87 -10.69 -3.27 11.30
CA VAL A 87 -10.25 -2.67 12.58
C VAL A 87 -11.15 -1.48 12.94
N THR A 88 -11.65 -1.46 14.17
CA THR A 88 -12.55 -0.41 14.66
C THR A 88 -11.99 0.37 15.84
N HIS A 89 -11.21 -0.28 16.72
CA HIS A 89 -10.62 0.36 17.90
C HIS A 89 -9.16 -0.03 18.08
N ILE A 90 -8.35 0.91 18.56
CA ILE A 90 -6.97 0.68 18.99
C ILE A 90 -6.77 1.35 20.34
N SER A 91 -6.46 0.56 21.36
CA SER A 91 -6.28 1.01 22.75
C SER A 91 -4.99 0.48 23.34
N LEU A 92 -4.41 1.20 24.30
CA LEU A 92 -3.21 0.77 25.00
C LEU A 92 -3.62 0.07 26.30
N ARG A 93 -3.33 -1.23 26.42
CA ARG A 93 -3.57 -2.02 27.63
C ARG A 93 -2.30 -2.70 28.09
N ASP A 94 -1.95 -2.49 29.36
CA ASP A 94 -0.80 -3.14 30.00
C ASP A 94 0.52 -2.99 29.21
N GLY A 95 0.70 -1.85 28.54
CA GLY A 95 1.89 -1.55 27.74
C GLY A 95 1.90 -2.14 26.33
N ARG A 96 0.82 -2.79 25.88
CA ARG A 96 0.66 -3.33 24.51
C ARG A 96 -0.56 -2.74 23.82
N TRP A 97 -0.53 -2.72 22.49
CA TRP A 97 -1.65 -2.28 21.68
C TRP A 97 -2.68 -3.39 21.53
N GLU A 98 -3.89 -3.16 22.03
CA GLU A 98 -5.05 -4.00 21.78
C GLU A 98 -5.81 -3.46 20.57
N VAL A 99 -5.98 -4.31 19.55
CA VAL A 99 -6.63 -4.00 18.28
C VAL A 99 -7.94 -4.77 18.20
N SER A 100 -9.06 -4.04 18.26
CA SER A 100 -10.41 -4.62 18.11
C SER A 100 -10.91 -4.49 16.69
N ARG A 101 -11.69 -5.48 16.27
CA ARG A 101 -12.24 -5.61 14.93
C ARG A 101 -13.76 -5.64 14.98
N LYS A 102 -14.41 -5.41 13.85
CA LYS A 102 -15.88 -5.43 13.76
C LYS A 102 -16.48 -6.78 14.19
N ALA A 103 -15.78 -7.87 13.95
CA ALA A 103 -16.14 -9.20 14.37
C ALA A 103 -14.88 -9.96 14.85
N GLY A 104 -15.05 -10.82 15.84
CA GLY A 104 -13.96 -11.59 16.46
C GLY A 104 -13.39 -10.93 17.72
N PRO A 105 -12.54 -11.67 18.46
CA PRO A 105 -11.90 -11.16 19.67
C PRO A 105 -10.82 -10.11 19.34
N PRO A 106 -10.49 -9.21 20.27
CA PRO A 106 -9.34 -8.33 20.14
C PRO A 106 -8.01 -9.09 20.12
N GLU A 107 -7.00 -8.53 19.49
CA GLU A 107 -5.64 -9.08 19.44
C GLU A 107 -4.61 -8.06 19.95
N GLN A 108 -3.51 -8.54 20.53
CA GLN A 108 -2.48 -7.69 21.11
C GLN A 108 -1.19 -7.67 20.29
N PHE A 109 -0.62 -6.48 20.11
CA PHE A 109 0.60 -6.23 19.35
C PHE A 109 1.53 -5.28 20.10
N ASP A 110 2.83 -5.39 19.85
CA ASP A 110 3.82 -4.45 20.40
C ASP A 110 3.87 -3.15 19.59
N VAL A 111 3.61 -3.22 18.28
CA VAL A 111 3.58 -2.07 17.36
C VAL A 111 2.43 -2.23 16.37
N VAL A 112 1.80 -1.10 16.02
CA VAL A 112 0.77 -1.04 14.97
C VAL A 112 1.16 0.01 13.93
N ILE A 113 1.12 -0.37 12.65
CA ILE A 113 1.40 0.52 11.51
C ILE A 113 0.10 0.70 10.72
N LEU A 114 -0.34 1.95 10.53
CA LEU A 114 -1.55 2.27 9.79
C LEU A 114 -1.21 2.84 8.41
N THR A 115 -1.70 2.18 7.36
CA THR A 115 -1.44 2.56 5.96
C THR A 115 -2.71 2.87 5.17
N MET A 116 -3.85 2.95 5.85
CA MET A 116 -5.14 3.30 5.23
C MET A 116 -5.27 4.83 5.03
N PRO A 117 -6.15 5.30 4.14
CA PRO A 117 -6.37 6.74 3.94
C PRO A 117 -6.67 7.48 5.24
N VAL A 118 -6.12 8.70 5.38
CA VAL A 118 -6.25 9.52 6.60
C VAL A 118 -7.69 9.63 7.12
N PRO A 119 -8.74 9.87 6.30
CA PRO A 119 -10.11 9.90 6.81
C PRO A 119 -10.57 8.61 7.50
N GLN A 120 -10.07 7.44 7.08
CA GLN A 120 -10.37 6.16 7.72
C GLN A 120 -9.62 6.02 9.06
N ILE A 121 -8.38 6.53 9.15
CA ILE A 121 -7.62 6.58 10.42
C ILE A 121 -8.37 7.41 11.46
N LEU A 122 -8.90 8.55 11.06
CA LEU A 122 -9.64 9.46 11.95
C LEU A 122 -11.00 8.89 12.42
N GLN A 123 -11.49 7.83 11.77
CA GLN A 123 -12.73 7.14 12.17
C GLN A 123 -12.50 6.02 13.19
N LEU A 124 -11.24 5.64 13.45
CA LEU A 124 -10.92 4.69 14.51
C LEU A 124 -11.33 5.23 15.87
N GLN A 125 -11.58 4.33 16.81
CA GLN A 125 -11.93 4.64 18.21
C GLN A 125 -10.83 4.15 19.16
N GLY A 126 -10.92 4.51 20.44
CA GLY A 126 -9.93 4.16 21.47
C GLY A 126 -8.86 5.23 21.69
N ASP A 127 -7.75 4.85 22.30
CA ASP A 127 -6.70 5.79 22.75
C ASP A 127 -5.95 6.45 21.58
N ILE A 128 -6.00 5.84 20.41
CA ILE A 128 -5.41 6.40 19.19
C ILE A 128 -6.01 7.76 18.79
N VAL A 129 -7.28 8.01 19.11
CA VAL A 129 -7.96 9.30 18.81
C VAL A 129 -7.54 10.39 19.81
N ASN A 130 -7.19 9.99 21.02
CA ASN A 130 -6.83 10.90 22.10
C ASN A 130 -5.33 11.25 22.10
N SER A 131 -4.58 10.67 21.17
CA SER A 131 -3.24 11.12 20.80
C SER A 131 -3.37 12.49 20.14
N LYS A 132 -3.50 13.54 20.95
CA LYS A 132 -3.48 14.92 20.46
C LYS A 132 -2.21 15.07 19.61
N PHE A 133 -2.38 15.19 18.29
CA PHE A 133 -1.37 15.80 17.42
C PHE A 133 -1.30 17.29 17.79
N GLY A 134 -0.78 17.58 18.98
CA GLY A 134 -0.42 18.92 19.38
C GLY A 134 0.76 19.39 18.52
N PRO A 135 0.84 20.69 18.20
CA PRO A 135 2.06 21.21 17.57
C PRO A 135 3.21 21.10 18.57
N GLN A 136 4.37 20.61 18.10
CA GLN A 136 5.68 20.41 18.80
C GLN A 136 5.83 18.98 19.37
N ASP A 137 6.69 18.12 18.83
CA ASP A 137 8.14 18.31 18.83
C ASP A 137 8.81 17.91 17.48
N ARG A 138 9.59 18.84 16.92
CA ARG A 138 10.39 18.64 15.71
C ARG A 138 11.68 17.87 16.06
N ARG A 139 11.60 16.63 16.53
CA ARG A 139 12.78 15.77 16.67
C ARG A 139 12.46 14.29 16.45
N CYS A 140 12.12 13.95 15.22
CA CYS A 140 12.53 12.66 14.67
C CYS A 140 12.73 12.86 13.16
N ARG A 141 13.98 13.18 12.80
CA ARG A 141 14.43 13.03 11.42
C ARG A 141 14.71 11.53 11.24
N ILE A 142 13.98 10.92 10.31
CA ILE A 142 14.44 9.72 9.62
C ILE A 142 15.63 10.12 8.74
#